data_AF-A0A6I1ZIZ1-F1
#
_entry.id   AF-A0A6I1ZIZ1-F1
#
_cell.length_a   1.000
_cell.length_b   1.000
_cell.length_c   1.000
_cell.angle_alpha   90.00
_cell.angle_beta   90.00
_cell.angle_gamma   90.00
#
_symmetry.space_group_name_H-M   'P 1'
#
loop_
_entity.id
_entity.type
_entity.pdbx_description
1 polymer ?
#
loop_
_entity_poly.entity_id
_entity_poly.type
_entity_poly.pdbx_seq_one_letter_code
_entity_poly.pdbx_strand_id
1 'polypeptide(L)'
;MIARRLGLPVILGYLVGGIAVGPYGFGLVGDVEQIRTLAEIGVVLLLFTLGLEFSLKTLRQMGKVAIVGGGAQILLTTALGLV
;
A
#
# COMPACT_ATOMS: atom_id res chain seq x y z
N MET A 1 -16.21 -2.00 8.75
CA MET A 1 -17.55 -2.08 8.11
C MET A 1 -18.27 -0.73 7.96
N ILE A 2 -17.99 0.28 8.80
CA ILE A 2 -18.58 1.63 8.71
C ILE A 2 -18.15 2.35 7.42
N ALA A 3 -16.86 2.31 7.05
CA ALA A 3 -16.34 2.92 5.83
C ALA A 3 -17.13 2.50 4.57
N ARG A 4 -17.45 1.21 4.43
CA ARG A 4 -18.24 0.69 3.29
C ARG A 4 -19.68 1.23 3.26
N ARG A 5 -20.30 1.47 4.43
CA ARG A 5 -21.65 2.08 4.50
C ARG A 5 -21.64 3.56 4.12
N LEU A 6 -20.50 4.24 4.31
CA LEU A 6 -20.27 5.63 3.90
C LEU A 6 -19.80 5.75 2.44
N GLY A 7 -19.74 4.64 1.69
CA GLY A 7 -19.23 4.63 0.31
C GLY A 7 -17.70 4.77 0.19
N LEU A 8 -16.97 4.66 1.30
CA LEU A 8 -15.51 4.80 1.33
C LEU A 8 -14.79 3.45 1.06
N PRO A 9 -13.60 3.48 0.43
CA PRO A 9 -12.73 2.31 0.34
C PRO A 9 -12.46 1.69 1.72
N VAL A 10 -12.53 0.37 1.81
CA VAL A 10 -12.40 -0.36 3.09
C VAL A 10 -11.04 -0.11 3.75
N ILE A 11 -9.98 0.07 2.95
CA ILE A 11 -8.62 0.38 3.42
C ILE A 11 -8.58 1.63 4.32
N LEU A 12 -9.40 2.64 4.02
CA LEU A 12 -9.48 3.85 4.84
C LEU A 12 -10.06 3.55 6.23
N GLY A 13 -11.02 2.63 6.30
CA GLY A 13 -11.56 2.16 7.57
C GLY A 13 -10.52 1.44 8.41
N TYR A 14 -9.62 0.66 7.79
CA TYR A 14 -8.52 0.01 8.49
C TYR A 14 -7.46 1.03 8.98
N LEU A 15 -7.15 2.05 8.18
CA LEU A 15 -6.24 3.13 8.58
C LEU A 15 -6.79 3.91 9.78
N VAL A 16 -8.05 4.36 9.71
CA VAL A 16 -8.70 5.08 10.82
C VAL A 16 -8.78 4.21 12.06
N GLY A 17 -9.12 2.93 11.89
CA GLY A 17 -9.07 1.95 12.98
C GLY A 17 -7.69 1.91 13.62
N GLY A 18 -6.65 1.67 12.83
CA GLY A 18 -5.26 1.63 13.31
C GLY A 18 -4.80 2.89 14.01
N ILE A 19 -5.16 4.07 13.51
CA ILE A 19 -4.88 5.36 14.17
C ILE A 19 -5.60 5.43 15.52
N ALA A 20 -6.87 5.01 15.57
CA ALA A 20 -7.67 5.04 16.80
C ALA A 20 -7.13 4.07 17.87
N VAL A 21 -6.75 2.84 17.54
CA VAL A 21 -6.20 1.88 18.53
C VAL A 21 -4.70 2.06 18.79
N GLY A 22 -3.99 2.75 17.90
CA GLY A 22 -2.55 2.97 17.98
C GLY A 22 -2.10 3.88 19.13
N PRO A 23 -0.79 4.08 19.28
CA PRO A 23 -0.21 4.85 20.38
C PRO A 23 -0.66 6.32 20.40
N TYR A 24 -0.98 6.89 19.24
CA TYR A 24 -1.48 8.27 19.10
C TYR A 24 -3.01 8.39 19.24
N GLY A 25 -3.72 7.27 19.38
CA GLY A 25 -5.16 7.23 19.63
C GLY A 25 -5.47 6.88 21.08
N PHE A 26 -6.14 5.75 21.30
CA PHE A 26 -6.48 5.23 22.62
C PHE A 26 -5.31 4.53 23.33
N GLY A 27 -4.14 4.36 22.68
CA GLY A 27 -2.95 3.78 23.32
C GLY A 27 -3.07 2.31 23.70
N LEU A 28 -4.06 1.59 23.14
CA LEU A 28 -4.31 0.17 23.40
C LEU A 28 -3.20 -0.73 22.83
N VAL A 29 -2.40 -0.17 21.92
CA VAL A 29 -1.32 -0.82 21.21
C VAL A 29 -0.01 -0.09 21.51
N GLY A 30 0.88 -0.73 22.28
CA GLY A 30 2.15 -0.14 22.72
C GLY A 30 3.38 -0.58 21.94
N ASP A 31 3.38 -1.80 21.39
CA ASP A 31 4.56 -2.35 20.68
C ASP A 31 4.45 -2.14 19.16
N VAL A 32 4.82 -0.94 18.72
CA VAL A 32 4.78 -0.56 17.31
C VAL A 32 5.78 -1.37 16.47
N GLU A 33 6.88 -1.81 17.08
CA GLU A 33 7.96 -2.53 16.38
C GLU A 33 7.58 -3.98 16.08
N GLN A 34 6.93 -4.66 17.02
CA GLN A 34 6.35 -5.98 16.76
C GLN A 34 5.26 -5.91 15.67
N ILE A 35 4.39 -4.91 15.72
CA ILE A 35 3.33 -4.75 14.71
C ILE A 35 3.90 -4.44 13.34
N ARG A 36 4.95 -3.61 13.28
CA ARG A 36 5.68 -3.35 12.04
C ARG A 36 6.25 -4.64 11.46
N THR A 37 6.89 -5.47 12.29
CA THR A 37 7.43 -6.77 11.86
C THR A 37 6.33 -7.67 11.28
N LEU A 38 5.18 -7.73 11.95
CA LEU A 38 4.03 -8.50 11.49
C LEU A 38 3.44 -7.96 10.17
N ALA A 39 3.38 -6.63 10.03
CA ALA A 39 2.93 -5.95 8.82
C ALA A 39 3.88 -6.22 7.63
N GLU A 40 5.19 -6.21 7.87
CA GLU A 40 6.20 -6.54 6.86
C GLU A 40 6.00 -7.98 6.34
N ILE A 41 5.77 -8.95 7.23
CA ILE A 41 5.44 -10.33 6.83
C ILE A 41 4.17 -10.35 5.97
N GLY A 42 3.11 -9.65 6.39
CA GLY A 42 1.85 -9.56 5.64
C GLY A 42 2.04 -8.97 4.24
N VAL A 43 2.84 -7.91 4.11
CA VAL A 43 3.17 -7.29 2.81
C VAL A 43 3.99 -8.23 1.94
N VAL A 44 4.97 -8.95 2.50
CA VAL A 44 5.74 -9.95 1.75
C VAL A 44 4.83 -11.05 1.22
N LEU A 45 3.92 -11.58 2.04
CA LEU A 45 2.95 -12.58 1.61
C LEU A 45 2.02 -12.03 0.52
N LEU A 46 1.55 -10.79 0.64
CA LEU A 46 0.71 -10.14 -0.37
C LEU A 46 1.46 -10.01 -1.71
N LEU A 47 2.70 -9.52 -1.68
CA LEU A 47 3.53 -9.37 -2.87
C LEU A 47 3.88 -10.74 -3.48
N PHE A 48 4.07 -11.76 -2.66
CA PHE A 48 4.27 -13.13 -3.12
C PHE A 48 3.04 -13.68 -3.83
N THR A 49 1.85 -13.55 -3.24
CA THR A 49 0.58 -13.96 -3.86
C THR A 49 0.36 -13.24 -5.18
N LEU A 50 0.60 -11.93 -5.21
CA LEU A 50 0.50 -11.12 -6.42
C LEU A 50 1.53 -11.55 -7.49
N GLY A 51 2.71 -11.99 -7.07
CA GLY A 51 3.71 -12.62 -7.93
C GLY A 51 3.26 -13.97 -8.53
N LEU A 52 2.51 -14.78 -7.78
CA LEU A 52 1.95 -16.05 -8.28
C LEU A 52 0.77 -15.82 -9.24
N GLU A 53 -0.01 -14.76 -9.04
CA GLU A 53 -1.16 -14.42 -9.89
C GLU A 53 -0.73 -13.87 -11.26
N PHE A 54 0.43 -13.21 -11.33
CA PHE A 54 0.95 -12.65 -12.58
C PHE A 54 1.75 -13.65 -13.41
N SER A 55 1.31 -13.88 -14.65
CA SER A 55 2.10 -14.63 -15.63
C SER A 55 3.31 -13.81 -16.13
N LEU A 56 4.43 -14.48 -16.43
CA LEU A 56 5.61 -13.84 -17.05
C LEU A 56 5.28 -13.12 -18.36
N LYS A 57 4.28 -13.60 -19.11
CA LYS A 57 3.80 -12.97 -20.34
C LYS A 57 3.10 -11.64 -20.05
N THR A 58 2.20 -11.61 -19.07
CA THR A 58 1.52 -10.40 -18.60
C THR A 58 2.53 -9.39 -18.07
N LEU A 59 3.51 -9.86 -17.27
CA LEU A 59 4.57 -9.01 -16.73
C LEU A 59 5.42 -8.36 -17.84
N ARG A 60 5.78 -9.10 -18.90
CA ARG A 60 6.51 -8.52 -20.04
C ARG A 60 5.68 -7.52 -20.84
N GLN A 61 4.38 -7.78 -21.03
CA GLN A 61 3.48 -6.86 -21.74
C GLN A 61 3.30 -5.55 -20.96
N MET A 62 3.08 -5.64 -19.65
CA MET A 62 2.92 -4.47 -18.78
C MET A 62 4.25 -3.79 -18.47
N GLY A 63 5.36 -4.52 -18.47
CA GLY A 63 6.68 -4.03 -18.07
C GLY A 63 7.18 -2.84 -18.90
N LYS A 64 6.93 -2.82 -20.22
CA LYS A 64 7.31 -1.68 -21.07
C LYS A 64 6.53 -0.41 -20.69
N VAL A 65 5.23 -0.55 -20.42
CA VAL A 65 4.38 0.57 -19.97
C VAL A 65 4.76 1.00 -18.56
N ALA A 66 5.04 0.07 -17.66
CA ALA A 66 5.45 0.37 -16.29
C ALA A 66 6.79 1.12 -16.24
N ILE A 67 7.79 0.69 -17.02
CA ILE A 67 9.12 1.33 -17.03
C ILE A 67 9.05 2.70 -17.72
N VAL A 68 8.47 2.78 -18.92
CA VAL A 68 8.45 4.05 -19.68
C VAL A 68 7.45 5.02 -19.06
N GLY A 69 6.21 4.57 -18.84
CA GLY A 69 5.15 5.40 -18.28
C GLY A 69 5.42 5.77 -16.82
N GLY A 70 5.78 4.80 -15.98
CA GLY A 70 6.14 5.05 -14.59
C GLY A 70 7.38 5.90 -14.44
N GLY A 71 8.44 5.62 -15.22
CA GLY A 71 9.66 6.43 -15.23
C GLY A 71 9.40 7.88 -15.66
N ALA A 72 8.64 8.08 -16.75
CA ALA A 72 8.26 9.40 -17.22
C ALA A 72 7.37 10.13 -16.20
N GLN A 73 6.41 9.44 -15.57
CA GLN A 73 5.55 10.00 -14.54
C GLN A 73 6.37 10.46 -13.33
N ILE A 74 7.29 9.63 -12.83
CA ILE A 74 8.17 9.99 -11.70
C ILE A 74 8.98 11.23 -12.06
N LEU A 75 9.68 11.22 -13.21
CA LEU A 75 10.49 12.36 -13.64
C LEU A 75 9.67 13.65 -13.76
N LEU A 76 8.49 13.59 -14.37
CA LEU A 76 7.61 14.75 -14.54
C LEU A 76 7.09 15.26 -13.19
N THR A 77 6.60 14.38 -12.33
CA THR A 77 6.09 14.77 -11.00
C THR A 77 7.19 15.32 -10.10
N THR A 78 8.39 14.74 -10.14
CA THR A 78 9.55 15.28 -9.43
C THR A 78 9.96 16.64 -9.99
N ALA A 79 10.04 16.81 -11.32
CA ALA A 79 10.39 18.08 -11.92
C ALA A 79 9.36 19.18 -11.62
N LEU A 80 8.06 18.87 -11.70
CA LEU A 80 6.98 19.80 -11.35
C LEU A 80 6.97 20.16 -9.87
N GLY A 81 7.32 19.23 -8.97
CA GLY A 81 7.41 19.51 -7.54
C GLY A 81 8.65 20.30 -7.13
N LEU A 82 9.65 20.42 -8.01
CA LEU A 82 10.86 21.22 -7.81
C LEU A 82 10.73 22.66 -8.31
N VAL A 83 9.72 22.95 -9.14
CA VAL A 83 9.40 24.29 -9.67
C VAL A 83 8.32 24.94 -8.80
#